data_AF-A0A1S3UKM0-F1
#
_entry.id   AF-A0A1S3UKM0-F1
#
_cell.length_a   1.000
_cell.length_b   1.000
_cell.length_c   1.000
_cell.angle_alpha   90.00
_cell.angle_beta   90.00
_cell.angle_gamma   90.00
#
_symmetry.space_group_name_H-M   'P 1'
#
loop_
_entity.id
_entity.type
_entity.pdbx_description
1 polymer ?
#
loop_
_entity_poly.entity_id
_entity_poly.type
_entity_poly.pdbx_seq_one_letter_code
_entity_poly.pdbx_strand_id
1 'polypeptide(L)'
;MSSSSNDKKQDKVGETQTRTLSCVVSQKPKKVSQSQFFPETPSKSRSPIAKSPTAKPPIDRKNDSPLRKQNTGVHRVRKTTGGRSLSQGQIDISSGAALNKPELGQALLNQARDIISSGNNPTRALELALQAKKLFERTAAYGKPNLDMAMCLHVTAVIHCTLGNLNEAISLVERSIEIPVIEEGQQHAIAKFAGHMHLGDIYAMSGQLEKSIKCYTEGLELQRKVLGETDPRVGETCRYVAEANFQALQFEEAERMCQIALDIHRANGSPSSLEEAADRRLMGLICEADGKHEAALEHLVLASMAMVANGQEVEVAFVDCNIGDTYLSLARYDEAIFAYQRALKVFKIHKGENHPAVGSVFVRLADLYSRTWKIRESKLYCEEALKIYENPMPGVPPEETANGFMNVSAIYESMNELEEALKLLHKALTILNDVSGQINTIAGIEAQMGVMYFVLKNYTESYNCLKNAVSKLRATGGKKSAFFGTVLNQMGLACVQLHSLNEAAALFEEARAILEQENGLYHTETLGVCGNLAGTYDAIGRLDEAIEILENIVVMREEKLGTANPDVADEKRRLEELLKETGKVRNRKTKSLENLFDHDYI
;
A
#
# COMPACT_ATOMS: atom_id res chain seq x y z
N MET A 1 59.61 -22.33 -23.15
CA MET A 1 59.50 -23.72 -22.65
C MET A 1 58.29 -23.73 -21.71
N SER A 2 57.08 -23.94 -22.25
CA SER A 2 56.33 -25.24 -22.29
C SER A 2 55.91 -25.69 -20.88
N SER A 3 54.64 -25.94 -20.54
CA SER A 3 53.46 -26.28 -21.33
C SER A 3 52.17 -26.24 -20.48
N SER A 4 51.05 -26.01 -21.18
CA SER A 4 49.62 -26.20 -20.91
C SER A 4 49.15 -27.19 -19.83
N SER A 5 47.97 -26.90 -19.23
CA SER A 5 46.75 -27.76 -19.30
C SER A 5 45.50 -27.02 -18.80
N ASN A 6 44.41 -27.15 -19.57
CA ASN A 6 43.04 -26.71 -19.29
C ASN A 6 42.44 -27.42 -18.06
N ASP A 7 41.51 -26.78 -17.34
CA ASP A 7 40.13 -27.30 -17.23
C ASP A 7 39.08 -26.37 -16.59
N LYS A 8 37.88 -26.56 -17.12
CA LYS A 8 36.55 -25.95 -16.91
C LYS A 8 36.04 -25.87 -15.46
N LYS A 9 35.28 -24.80 -15.13
CA LYS A 9 34.13 -24.75 -14.19
C LYS A 9 33.31 -23.48 -14.52
N GLN A 10 32.22 -23.57 -15.30
CA GLN A 10 30.82 -23.70 -14.85
C GLN A 10 30.35 -22.57 -13.93
N ASP A 11 29.96 -21.44 -14.53
CA ASP A 11 29.07 -20.45 -13.94
C ASP A 11 27.61 -20.93 -14.06
N LYS A 12 26.95 -21.11 -12.91
CA LYS A 12 25.50 -21.29 -12.81
C LYS A 12 24.88 -19.93 -12.56
N VAL A 13 24.35 -19.31 -13.60
CA VAL A 13 23.41 -18.18 -13.49
C VAL A 13 22.02 -18.76 -13.25
N GLY A 14 21.43 -18.43 -12.11
CA GLY A 14 20.07 -18.83 -11.75
C GLY A 14 19.06 -18.02 -12.55
N GLU A 15 18.35 -18.68 -13.46
CA GLU A 15 17.18 -18.14 -14.14
C GLU A 15 15.99 -18.05 -13.18
N THR A 16 15.61 -16.85 -12.79
CA THR A 16 14.32 -16.55 -12.17
C THR A 16 13.24 -16.56 -13.26
N GLN A 17 12.59 -17.71 -13.44
CA GLN A 17 11.41 -17.85 -14.30
C GLN A 17 10.21 -17.14 -13.66
N THR A 18 9.91 -15.93 -14.12
CA THR A 18 8.59 -15.31 -14.00
C THR A 18 7.63 -16.04 -14.96
N ARG A 19 6.69 -16.80 -14.39
CA ARG A 19 5.67 -17.55 -15.13
C ARG A 19 4.58 -16.60 -15.61
N THR A 20 4.58 -16.29 -16.90
CA THR A 20 3.48 -15.62 -17.61
C THR A 20 2.46 -16.66 -18.08
N LEU A 21 1.17 -16.43 -17.78
CA LEU A 21 0.05 -17.18 -18.35
C LEU A 21 -0.13 -16.77 -19.83
N SER A 22 0.62 -17.39 -20.74
CA SER A 22 0.36 -17.30 -22.18
C SER A 22 -0.78 -18.26 -22.55
N CYS A 23 -1.96 -17.71 -22.85
CA CYS A 23 -3.11 -18.49 -23.31
C CYS A 23 -2.92 -18.85 -24.79
N VAL A 24 -2.55 -20.10 -25.09
CA VAL A 24 -2.46 -20.64 -26.46
C VAL A 24 -3.72 -21.45 -26.78
N VAL A 25 -4.32 -21.14 -27.92
CA VAL A 25 -5.53 -21.78 -28.46
C VAL A 25 -5.21 -23.17 -29.05
N SER A 26 -5.87 -24.18 -28.48
CA SER A 26 -6.40 -25.43 -29.06
C SER A 26 -5.49 -26.40 -29.85
N GLN A 27 -5.43 -27.66 -29.38
CA GLN A 27 -5.65 -28.86 -30.20
C GLN A 27 -6.02 -30.09 -29.32
N LYS A 28 -7.16 -30.73 -29.63
CA LYS A 28 -7.63 -32.03 -29.06
C LYS A 28 -6.75 -33.20 -29.59
N PRO A 29 -6.58 -34.33 -28.86
CA PRO A 29 -7.55 -35.44 -29.03
C PRO A 29 -7.77 -36.45 -27.86
N LYS A 30 -8.96 -37.05 -27.91
CA LYS A 30 -9.41 -38.44 -27.61
C LYS A 30 -9.32 -39.06 -26.19
N LYS A 31 -10.53 -39.47 -25.75
CA LYS A 31 -10.88 -40.39 -24.66
C LYS A 31 -10.34 -41.81 -24.86
N VAL A 32 -9.90 -42.46 -23.79
CA VAL A 32 -10.02 -43.92 -23.54
C VAL A 32 -10.35 -44.14 -22.05
N SER A 33 -11.02 -45.25 -21.77
CA SER A 33 -11.94 -45.54 -20.67
C SER A 33 -11.34 -46.29 -19.46
N GLN A 34 -11.97 -46.08 -18.29
CA GLN A 34 -12.29 -47.00 -17.17
C GLN A 34 -11.29 -48.06 -16.62
N SER A 35 -11.09 -48.03 -15.30
CA SER A 35 -11.31 -49.15 -14.32
C SER A 35 -10.96 -48.65 -12.90
N GLN A 36 -11.93 -48.44 -11.99
CA GLN A 36 -12.37 -49.35 -10.91
C GLN A 36 -11.26 -50.18 -10.25
N PHE A 37 -10.91 -49.89 -8.99
CA PHE A 37 -10.72 -50.86 -7.89
C PHE A 37 -10.51 -50.16 -6.53
N PHE A 38 -11.37 -50.48 -5.56
CA PHE A 38 -11.24 -50.43 -4.10
C PHE A 38 -11.79 -51.80 -3.60
N PRO A 39 -11.68 -52.21 -2.31
CA PRO A 39 -11.14 -51.55 -1.12
C PRO A 39 -10.21 -52.48 -0.27
N GLU A 40 -9.66 -51.99 0.85
CA GLU A 40 -9.83 -52.63 2.17
C GLU A 40 -9.10 -51.85 3.30
N THR A 41 -9.85 -51.57 4.36
CA THR A 41 -9.39 -51.41 5.76
C THR A 41 -10.23 -52.41 6.57
N PRO A 42 -9.79 -52.92 7.74
CA PRO A 42 -9.99 -52.15 8.98
C PRO A 42 -9.02 -52.47 10.15
N SER A 43 -8.88 -51.57 11.13
CA SER A 43 -9.05 -51.95 12.55
C SER A 43 -9.05 -50.76 13.50
N LYS A 44 -9.93 -50.89 14.50
CA LYS A 44 -10.28 -49.98 15.59
C LYS A 44 -9.35 -50.18 16.80
N SER A 45 -9.15 -49.15 17.62
CA SER A 45 -9.29 -49.23 19.10
C SER A 45 -9.24 -47.81 19.71
N ARG A 46 -10.36 -47.33 20.26
CA ARG A 46 -10.72 -47.24 21.69
C ARG A 46 -10.14 -46.02 22.43
N SER A 47 -11.02 -45.05 22.66
CA SER A 47 -11.00 -44.12 23.79
C SER A 47 -11.50 -44.80 25.08
N PRO A 48 -11.26 -44.18 26.25
CA PRO A 48 -12.31 -44.10 27.24
C PRO A 48 -12.53 -42.70 27.84
N ILE A 49 -13.80 -42.52 28.19
CA ILE A 49 -14.55 -41.42 28.79
C ILE A 49 -14.15 -41.22 30.27
N ALA A 50 -14.18 -39.98 30.79
CA ALA A 50 -15.18 -39.49 31.77
C ALA A 50 -14.68 -38.55 32.90
N LYS A 51 -15.55 -37.55 33.20
CA LYS A 51 -15.91 -36.92 34.51
C LYS A 51 -15.34 -35.53 34.86
N SER A 52 -16.21 -34.52 34.69
CA SER A 52 -16.52 -33.50 35.72
C SER A 52 -17.61 -34.08 36.67
N PRO A 53 -17.94 -33.53 37.88
CA PRO A 53 -18.50 -32.17 38.07
C PRO A 53 -18.32 -31.46 39.46
N THR A 54 -18.86 -30.22 39.55
CA THR A 54 -19.29 -29.42 40.76
C THR A 54 -18.18 -28.70 41.56
N ALA A 55 -18.33 -27.50 42.15
CA ALA A 55 -19.36 -26.44 42.20
C ALA A 55 -18.70 -25.13 42.75
N LYS A 56 -19.27 -23.96 42.39
CA LYS A 56 -19.09 -22.62 43.01
C LYS A 56 -19.75 -22.57 44.41
N PRO A 57 -19.46 -21.63 45.36
CA PRO A 57 -19.68 -20.16 45.27
C PRO A 57 -18.76 -19.28 46.21
N PRO A 58 -19.04 -17.99 46.53
CA PRO A 58 -19.00 -16.82 45.63
C PRO A 58 -18.31 -15.54 46.24
N ILE A 59 -18.26 -14.46 45.43
CA ILE A 59 -18.10 -13.01 45.78
C ILE A 59 -16.67 -12.50 46.08
N ASP A 60 -16.09 -11.66 45.21
CA ASP A 60 -16.16 -10.20 45.41
C ASP A 60 -15.81 -9.37 44.16
N ARG A 61 -16.58 -8.30 43.95
CA ARG A 61 -16.49 -7.35 42.83
C ARG A 61 -15.45 -6.27 43.15
N LYS A 62 -14.42 -6.11 42.31
CA LYS A 62 -13.74 -4.80 42.15
C LYS A 62 -13.46 -4.55 40.67
N ASN A 63 -13.99 -3.42 40.22
CA ASN A 63 -13.70 -2.78 38.94
C ASN A 63 -12.21 -2.45 38.86
N ASP A 64 -11.52 -2.92 37.82
CA ASP A 64 -10.27 -2.32 37.36
C ASP A 64 -10.38 -1.99 35.87
N SER A 65 -10.25 -0.70 35.60
CA SER A 65 -10.23 -0.02 34.30
C SER A 65 -8.95 -0.30 33.52
N PRO A 66 -8.97 -0.32 32.17
CA PRO A 66 -7.80 -0.63 31.38
C PRO A 66 -6.79 0.53 31.33
N LEU A 67 -5.53 0.16 31.53
CA LEU A 67 -4.34 1.00 31.55
C LEU A 67 -4.07 1.63 30.18
N ARG A 68 -3.93 2.95 30.21
CA ARG A 68 -3.74 3.87 29.10
C ARG A 68 -2.25 3.92 28.71
N LYS A 69 -1.98 3.81 27.40
CA LYS A 69 -0.64 3.96 26.79
C LYS A 69 0.01 5.30 27.17
N GLN A 70 1.29 5.24 27.50
CA GLN A 70 2.15 6.37 27.84
C GLN A 70 2.71 7.01 26.57
N ASN A 71 2.52 8.32 26.43
CA ASN A 71 3.30 9.19 25.55
C ASN A 71 4.54 9.68 26.34
N THR A 72 5.72 9.44 25.80
CA THR A 72 6.97 10.15 26.09
C THR A 72 7.00 11.44 25.24
N GLY A 73 7.46 12.62 25.65
CA GLY A 73 7.86 13.14 26.95
C GLY A 73 7.95 14.68 26.84
N VAL A 74 7.44 15.40 27.85
CA VAL A 74 7.84 16.79 28.12
C VAL A 74 8.08 16.88 29.63
N HIS A 75 9.31 17.28 30.00
CA HIS A 75 9.77 17.37 31.37
C HIS A 75 8.88 18.28 32.23
N ARG A 76 8.42 17.73 33.36
CA ARG A 76 7.57 18.39 34.36
C ARG A 76 8.44 19.18 35.34
N VAL A 77 8.43 20.51 35.24
CA VAL A 77 8.90 21.39 36.33
C VAL A 77 7.80 21.47 37.39
N ARG A 78 8.20 21.15 38.63
CA ARG A 78 7.37 21.09 39.83
C ARG A 78 7.01 22.52 40.29
N LYS A 79 5.72 22.86 40.34
CA LYS A 79 5.22 23.95 41.20
C LYS A 79 3.97 23.51 41.96
N THR A 80 3.92 24.03 43.17
CA THR A 80 3.19 23.62 44.36
C THR A 80 1.67 23.86 44.30
N THR A 81 0.97 22.98 45.01
CA THR A 81 -0.42 22.98 45.47
C THR A 81 -1.12 24.34 45.66
N GLY A 82 -2.33 24.43 45.12
CA GLY A 82 -3.37 25.39 45.49
C GLY A 82 -4.69 25.00 44.83
N GLY A 83 -5.52 24.23 45.53
CA GLY A 83 -6.75 23.68 44.98
C GLY A 83 -7.86 24.72 44.77
N ARG A 84 -8.64 24.53 43.70
CA ARG A 84 -10.07 24.84 43.62
C ARG A 84 -10.70 24.01 42.51
N SER A 85 -11.66 23.18 42.91
CA SER A 85 -12.61 22.49 42.04
C SER A 85 -13.35 23.52 41.18
N LEU A 86 -13.32 23.34 39.85
CA LEU A 86 -14.18 24.06 38.92
C LEU A 86 -15.09 23.05 38.25
N SER A 87 -16.35 23.09 38.68
CA SER A 87 -17.51 22.41 38.13
C SER A 87 -17.67 22.67 36.63
N GLN A 88 -18.12 21.63 35.91
CA GLN A 88 -18.67 21.72 34.56
C GLN A 88 -19.72 22.83 34.47
N GLY A 89 -19.35 23.97 33.88
CA GLY A 89 -20.27 25.04 33.51
C GLY A 89 -20.31 25.16 31.99
N GLN A 90 -21.49 24.94 31.41
CA GLN A 90 -21.81 25.47 30.09
C GLN A 90 -21.62 26.99 30.14
N ILE A 91 -20.79 27.54 29.25
CA ILE A 91 -20.59 28.97 29.13
C ILE A 91 -21.74 29.52 28.28
N ASP A 92 -22.69 30.20 28.93
CA ASP A 92 -23.80 30.90 28.28
C ASP A 92 -23.27 32.14 27.54
N ILE A 93 -23.40 32.14 26.20
CA ILE A 93 -23.00 33.23 25.32
C ILE A 93 -24.17 34.23 25.24
N SER A 94 -24.44 34.98 26.31
CA SER A 94 -25.50 36.00 26.30
C SER A 94 -25.12 37.36 26.93
N SER A 95 -23.84 37.76 26.89
CA SER A 95 -23.49 39.15 27.20
C SER A 95 -22.34 39.69 26.35
N GLY A 96 -22.62 40.79 25.65
CA GLY A 96 -21.74 41.43 24.66
C GLY A 96 -20.40 41.96 25.18
N ALA A 97 -20.12 41.89 26.48
CA ALA A 97 -18.91 42.43 27.10
C ALA A 97 -17.85 41.36 27.48
N ALA A 98 -18.14 40.06 27.33
CA ALA A 98 -17.21 38.97 27.63
C ALA A 98 -16.46 38.42 26.40
N LEU A 99 -16.72 38.95 25.21
CA LEU A 99 -16.38 38.37 23.90
C LEU A 99 -15.02 38.77 23.30
N ASN A 100 -14.20 39.56 24.01
CA ASN A 100 -12.91 40.10 23.51
C ASN A 100 -11.68 39.53 24.25
N LYS A 101 -11.79 38.35 24.86
CA LYS A 101 -10.65 37.76 25.61
C LYS A 101 -9.98 36.64 24.80
N PRO A 102 -8.69 36.76 24.42
CA PRO A 102 -7.96 35.68 23.76
C PRO A 102 -7.92 34.38 24.59
N GLU A 103 -8.01 34.52 25.93
CA GLU A 103 -8.16 33.40 26.87
C GLU A 103 -9.37 32.51 26.59
N LEU A 104 -10.49 33.08 26.11
CA LEU A 104 -11.68 32.33 25.75
C LEU A 104 -11.45 31.51 24.47
N GLY A 105 -10.77 32.09 23.48
CA GLY A 105 -10.37 31.38 22.26
C GLY A 105 -9.47 30.19 22.56
N GLN A 106 -8.48 30.37 23.44
CA GLN A 106 -7.59 29.29 23.86
C GLN A 106 -8.31 28.20 24.65
N ALA A 107 -9.25 28.56 25.53
CA ALA A 107 -10.04 27.60 26.29
C ALA A 107 -10.93 26.73 25.36
N LEU A 108 -11.60 27.35 24.39
CA LEU A 108 -12.39 26.64 23.39
C LEU A 108 -11.53 25.72 22.51
N LEU A 109 -10.34 26.17 22.13
CA LEU A 109 -9.40 25.37 21.35
C LEU A 109 -8.89 24.14 22.12
N ASN A 110 -8.57 24.31 23.41
CA ASN A 110 -8.19 23.20 24.27
C ASN A 110 -9.34 22.20 24.43
N GLN A 111 -10.57 22.68 24.61
CA GLN A 111 -11.75 21.83 24.67
C GLN A 111 -11.97 21.05 23.36
N ALA A 112 -11.77 21.69 22.20
CA ALA A 112 -11.83 21.01 20.91
C ALA A 112 -10.76 19.92 20.81
N ARG A 113 -9.50 20.19 21.21
CA ARG A 113 -8.42 19.19 21.24
C ARG A 113 -8.74 18.02 22.16
N ASP A 114 -9.30 18.26 23.33
CA ASP A 114 -9.65 17.21 24.29
C ASP A 114 -10.75 16.30 23.71
N ILE A 115 -11.74 16.89 23.03
CA ILE A 115 -12.81 16.15 22.37
C ILE A 115 -12.25 15.25 21.26
N ILE A 116 -11.39 15.78 20.38
CA ILE A 116 -10.71 14.98 19.34
C ILE A 116 -9.85 13.87 19.96
N SER A 117 -9.05 14.22 20.98
CA SER A 117 -8.16 13.26 21.66
C SER A 117 -8.93 12.15 22.37
N SER A 118 -10.18 12.41 22.75
CA SER A 118 -11.08 11.43 23.32
C SER A 118 -11.82 10.58 22.28
N GLY A 119 -11.64 10.86 20.98
CA GLY A 119 -12.33 10.17 19.88
C GLY A 119 -13.84 10.43 19.81
N ASN A 120 -14.33 11.44 20.53
CA ASN A 120 -15.76 11.70 20.65
C ASN A 120 -16.20 12.84 19.73
N ASN A 121 -17.34 12.67 19.06
CA ASN A 121 -18.14 13.74 18.43
C ASN A 121 -17.33 14.84 17.69
N PRO A 122 -16.75 14.53 16.52
CA PRO A 122 -15.92 15.46 15.76
C PRO A 122 -16.66 16.70 15.27
N THR A 123 -17.99 16.64 15.10
CA THR A 123 -18.81 17.81 14.72
C THR A 123 -18.88 18.84 15.84
N ARG A 124 -19.03 18.39 17.09
CA ARG A 124 -18.94 19.29 18.25
C ARG A 124 -17.54 19.90 18.42
N ALA A 125 -16.48 19.11 18.17
CA ALA A 125 -15.12 19.64 18.16
C ALA A 125 -14.97 20.75 17.10
N LEU A 126 -15.54 20.53 15.91
CA LEU A 126 -15.51 21.49 14.81
C LEU A 126 -16.22 22.79 15.20
N GLU A 127 -17.40 22.72 15.81
CA GLU A 127 -18.13 23.91 16.27
C GLU A 127 -17.29 24.76 17.23
N LEU A 128 -16.65 24.13 18.22
CA LEU A 128 -15.80 24.81 19.18
C LEU A 128 -14.55 25.40 18.53
N ALA A 129 -13.92 24.68 17.60
CA ALA A 129 -12.76 25.16 16.85
C ALA A 129 -13.13 26.35 15.95
N LEU A 130 -14.29 26.32 15.27
CA LEU A 130 -14.78 27.44 14.46
C LEU A 130 -15.17 28.66 15.31
N GLN A 131 -15.68 28.45 16.52
CA GLN A 131 -15.90 29.54 17.48
C GLN A 131 -14.58 30.17 17.94
N ALA A 132 -13.58 29.35 18.28
CA ALA A 132 -12.23 29.82 18.62
C ALA A 132 -11.62 30.61 17.45
N LYS A 133 -11.71 30.08 16.22
CA LYS A 133 -11.23 30.75 15.00
C LYS A 133 -11.85 32.14 14.83
N LYS A 134 -13.17 32.28 14.99
CA LYS A 134 -13.86 33.58 14.90
C LYS A 134 -13.38 34.58 15.96
N LEU A 135 -13.09 34.10 17.17
CA LEU A 135 -12.54 34.96 18.23
C LEU A 135 -11.13 35.44 17.87
N PHE A 136 -10.27 34.54 17.38
CA PHE A 136 -8.92 34.89 16.96
C PHE A 136 -8.90 35.83 15.74
N GLU A 137 -9.81 35.66 14.77
CA GLU A 137 -9.97 36.57 13.63
C GLU A 137 -10.39 37.97 14.06
N ARG A 138 -11.30 38.08 15.05
CA ARG A 138 -11.71 39.37 15.62
C ARG A 138 -10.58 40.05 16.36
N THR A 139 -9.78 39.32 17.14
CA THR A 139 -8.61 39.89 17.80
C THR A 139 -7.53 40.31 16.81
N ALA A 140 -7.37 39.57 15.71
CA ALA A 140 -6.46 39.92 14.62
C ALA A 140 -6.94 41.15 13.82
N ALA A 141 -8.23 41.46 13.78
CA ALA A 141 -8.71 42.68 13.11
C ALA A 141 -8.20 43.98 13.78
N TYR A 142 -7.73 43.90 15.03
CA TYR A 142 -7.14 45.01 15.78
C TYR A 142 -5.60 44.93 15.90
N GLY A 143 -4.93 44.00 15.20
CA GLY A 143 -3.47 43.78 15.28
C GLY A 143 -2.90 42.90 14.14
N LYS A 144 -1.68 42.39 14.26
CA LYS A 144 -1.17 41.33 13.34
C LYS A 144 -1.74 39.96 13.76
N PRO A 145 -1.99 39.02 12.84
CA PRO A 145 -2.34 37.64 13.20
C PRO A 145 -1.26 37.05 14.11
N ASN A 146 -1.65 36.49 15.25
CA ASN A 146 -0.73 35.92 16.23
C ASN A 146 -0.57 34.40 16.02
N LEU A 147 0.43 33.79 16.67
CA LEU A 147 0.70 32.35 16.57
C LEU A 147 -0.48 31.49 17.04
N ASP A 148 -1.30 31.98 17.98
CA ASP A 148 -2.49 31.27 18.46
C ASP A 148 -3.51 31.04 17.34
N MET A 149 -3.62 31.99 16.39
CA MET A 149 -4.44 31.83 15.20
C MET A 149 -3.91 30.70 14.30
N ALA A 150 -2.60 30.62 14.06
CA ALA A 150 -2.01 29.54 13.28
C ALA A 150 -2.27 28.17 13.93
N MET A 151 -2.09 28.06 15.26
CA MET A 151 -2.40 26.86 16.02
C MET A 151 -3.89 26.50 15.98
N CYS A 152 -4.78 27.49 15.99
CA CYS A 152 -6.23 27.28 15.83
C CYS A 152 -6.55 26.69 14.45
N LEU A 153 -5.91 27.21 13.39
CA LEU A 153 -6.09 26.71 12.03
C LEU A 153 -5.60 25.26 11.89
N HIS A 154 -4.45 24.90 12.48
CA HIS A 154 -3.97 23.50 12.48
C HIS A 154 -4.98 22.55 13.13
N VAL A 155 -5.49 22.88 14.32
CA VAL A 155 -6.49 22.03 15.00
C VAL A 155 -7.78 21.93 14.19
N THR A 156 -8.23 23.04 13.62
CA THR A 156 -9.43 23.06 12.77
C THR A 156 -9.23 22.17 11.54
N ALA A 157 -8.05 22.23 10.91
CA ALA A 157 -7.69 21.38 9.78
C ALA A 157 -7.68 19.89 10.15
N VAL A 158 -7.08 19.52 11.29
CA VAL A 158 -7.12 18.13 11.80
C VAL A 158 -8.56 17.64 11.99
N ILE A 159 -9.46 18.48 12.51
CA ILE A 159 -10.88 18.11 12.63
C ILE A 159 -11.52 17.90 11.26
N HIS A 160 -11.25 18.79 10.30
CA HIS A 160 -11.73 18.61 8.92
C HIS A 160 -11.21 17.31 8.30
N CYS A 161 -9.96 16.92 8.55
CA CYS A 161 -9.42 15.63 8.13
C CYS A 161 -10.21 14.46 8.75
N THR A 162 -10.50 14.51 10.06
CA THR A 162 -11.29 13.46 10.72
C THR A 162 -12.73 13.35 10.19
N LEU A 163 -13.24 14.42 9.58
CA LEU A 163 -14.56 14.47 8.94
C LEU A 163 -14.52 14.14 7.44
N GLY A 164 -13.34 13.88 6.86
CA GLY A 164 -13.16 13.60 5.43
C GLY A 164 -13.12 14.85 4.53
N ASN A 165 -13.13 16.06 5.11
CA ASN A 165 -13.14 17.33 4.39
C ASN A 165 -11.71 17.81 4.10
N LEU A 166 -10.99 17.07 3.23
CA LEU A 166 -9.56 17.29 3.00
C LEU A 166 -9.24 18.63 2.31
N ASN A 167 -10.10 19.11 1.40
CA ASN A 167 -9.88 20.38 0.69
C ASN A 167 -9.95 21.58 1.63
N GLU A 168 -10.92 21.60 2.54
CA GLU A 168 -11.03 22.62 3.58
C GLU A 168 -9.82 22.57 4.52
N ALA A 169 -9.36 21.36 4.88
CA ALA A 169 -8.17 21.20 5.71
C ALA A 169 -6.92 21.78 5.03
N ILE A 170 -6.70 21.51 3.75
CA ILE A 170 -5.59 22.07 2.96
C ILE A 170 -5.62 23.60 3.00
N SER A 171 -6.76 24.22 2.67
CA SER A 171 -6.89 25.67 2.64
C SER A 171 -6.62 26.31 4.01
N LEU A 172 -7.04 25.67 5.10
CA LEU A 172 -6.78 26.15 6.46
C LEU A 172 -5.28 26.07 6.81
N VAL A 173 -4.60 25.00 6.41
CA VAL A 173 -3.16 24.84 6.67
C VAL A 173 -2.33 25.78 5.80
N GLU A 174 -2.66 25.96 4.52
CA GLU A 174 -1.99 26.95 3.65
C GLU A 174 -2.06 28.36 4.27
N ARG A 175 -3.24 28.78 4.73
CA ARG A 175 -3.41 30.06 5.43
C ARG A 175 -2.61 30.12 6.74
N SER A 176 -2.42 28.99 7.42
CA SER A 176 -1.67 28.95 8.68
C SER A 176 -0.16 29.11 8.49
N ILE A 177 0.40 28.66 7.36
CA ILE A 177 1.83 28.75 7.03
C ILE A 177 2.26 30.20 6.71
N GLU A 178 1.32 31.03 6.25
CA GLU A 178 1.55 32.45 5.94
C GLU A 178 1.62 33.35 7.19
N ILE A 179 1.06 32.91 8.33
CA ILE A 179 1.00 33.71 9.56
C ILE A 179 2.39 33.89 10.22
N PRO A 180 3.19 32.83 10.45
CA PRO A 180 4.44 32.94 11.19
C PRO A 180 5.57 33.55 10.36
N VAL A 181 6.15 34.65 10.86
CA VAL A 181 7.36 35.28 10.32
C VAL A 181 8.62 34.70 10.99
N ILE A 182 9.45 33.98 10.23
CA ILE A 182 10.62 33.23 10.76
C ILE A 182 11.61 34.13 11.52
N GLU A 183 11.79 35.38 11.06
CA GLU A 183 12.69 36.37 11.66
C GLU A 183 12.26 36.85 13.05
N GLU A 184 10.98 36.69 13.40
CA GLU A 184 10.42 37.13 14.70
C GLU A 184 10.72 36.14 15.84
N GLY A 185 11.29 34.96 15.54
CA GLY A 185 11.88 34.07 16.54
C GLY A 185 11.56 32.58 16.35
N GLN A 186 12.13 31.74 17.23
CA GLN A 186 12.05 30.28 17.13
C GLN A 186 10.62 29.73 17.14
N GLN A 187 9.70 30.36 17.88
CA GLN A 187 8.29 29.94 17.95
C GLN A 187 7.57 30.11 16.60
N HIS A 188 7.93 31.14 15.83
CA HIS A 188 7.37 31.36 14.50
C HIS A 188 7.86 30.28 13.52
N ALA A 189 9.14 29.93 13.60
CA ALA A 189 9.68 28.85 12.78
C ALA A 189 9.07 27.48 13.13
N ILE A 190 8.85 27.18 14.42
CA ILE A 190 8.16 25.96 14.85
C ILE A 190 6.71 25.90 14.34
N ALA A 191 5.97 27.03 14.42
CA ALA A 191 4.60 27.09 13.92
C ALA A 191 4.55 26.86 12.40
N LYS A 192 5.45 27.48 11.64
CA LYS A 192 5.52 27.30 10.19
C LYS A 192 5.95 25.87 9.82
N PHE A 193 6.91 25.29 10.53
CA PHE A 193 7.31 23.89 10.40
C PHE A 193 6.11 22.97 10.58
N ALA A 194 5.35 23.12 11.67
CA ALA A 194 4.18 22.30 11.94
C ALA A 194 3.12 22.41 10.83
N GLY A 195 2.94 23.59 10.23
CA GLY A 195 2.08 23.78 9.07
C GLY A 195 2.51 22.96 7.86
N HIS A 196 3.81 22.99 7.52
CA HIS A 196 4.36 22.16 6.43
C HIS A 196 4.20 20.66 6.71
N MET A 197 4.43 20.21 7.95
CA MET A 197 4.23 18.80 8.32
C MET A 197 2.77 18.37 8.17
N HIS A 198 1.82 19.18 8.67
CA HIS A 198 0.40 18.88 8.52
C HIS A 198 -0.06 18.87 7.06
N LEU A 199 0.46 19.79 6.23
CA LEU A 199 0.15 19.80 4.80
C LEU A 199 0.70 18.53 4.11
N GLY A 200 1.91 18.12 4.50
CA GLY A 200 2.52 16.85 4.10
C GLY A 200 1.63 15.65 4.45
N ASP A 201 1.15 15.56 5.70
CA ASP A 201 0.26 14.49 6.18
C ASP A 201 -1.03 14.45 5.35
N ILE A 202 -1.65 15.61 5.11
CA ILE A 202 -2.93 15.70 4.38
C ILE A 202 -2.74 15.28 2.92
N TYR A 203 -1.67 15.70 2.27
CA TYR A 203 -1.37 15.27 0.90
C TYR A 203 -1.03 13.79 0.83
N ALA A 204 -0.29 13.22 1.79
CA ALA A 204 -0.03 11.79 1.86
C ALA A 204 -1.34 10.99 2.00
N MET A 205 -2.22 11.39 2.92
CA MET A 205 -3.55 10.78 3.09
C MET A 205 -4.42 10.90 1.83
N SER A 206 -4.24 11.98 1.05
CA SER A 206 -4.95 12.21 -0.21
C SER A 206 -4.33 11.47 -1.41
N GLY A 207 -3.21 10.76 -1.21
CA GLY A 207 -2.44 10.10 -2.29
C GLY A 207 -1.67 11.06 -3.21
N GLN A 208 -1.53 12.34 -2.85
CA GLN A 208 -0.77 13.34 -3.61
C GLN A 208 0.69 13.35 -3.12
N LEU A 209 1.42 12.27 -3.43
CA LEU A 209 2.72 11.97 -2.83
C LEU A 209 3.79 13.02 -3.17
N GLU A 210 3.81 13.56 -4.39
CA GLU A 210 4.81 14.58 -4.78
C GLU A 210 4.64 15.87 -4.00
N LYS A 211 3.38 16.28 -3.74
CA LYS A 211 3.09 17.46 -2.91
C LYS A 211 3.45 17.18 -1.45
N SER A 212 3.20 15.96 -0.98
CA SER A 212 3.57 15.54 0.36
C SER A 212 5.08 15.63 0.58
N ILE A 213 5.87 15.04 -0.33
CA ILE A 213 7.35 15.09 -0.32
C ILE A 213 7.83 16.54 -0.30
N LYS A 214 7.27 17.41 -1.16
CA LYS A 214 7.62 18.82 -1.19
C LYS A 214 7.38 19.50 0.17
N CYS A 215 6.21 19.29 0.77
CA CYS A 215 5.87 19.89 2.06
C CYS A 215 6.80 19.42 3.18
N TYR A 216 7.07 18.12 3.28
CA TYR A 216 8.02 17.62 4.28
C TYR A 216 9.45 18.12 4.06
N THR A 217 9.87 18.25 2.79
CA THR A 217 11.20 18.79 2.46
C THR A 217 11.32 20.27 2.85
N GLU A 218 10.31 21.08 2.58
CA GLU A 218 10.27 22.49 3.03
C GLU A 218 10.29 22.59 4.57
N GLY A 219 9.57 21.71 5.26
CA GLY A 219 9.62 21.58 6.71
C GLY A 219 11.02 21.22 7.22
N LEU A 220 11.66 20.23 6.59
CA LEU A 220 13.01 19.78 6.93
C LEU A 220 14.05 20.91 6.78
N GLU A 221 14.02 21.64 5.67
CA GLU A 221 14.93 22.78 5.44
C GLU A 221 14.76 23.88 6.50
N LEU A 222 13.51 24.17 6.87
CA LEU A 222 13.22 25.14 7.91
C LEU A 222 13.76 24.68 9.27
N GLN A 223 13.55 23.40 9.61
CA GLN A 223 13.99 22.84 10.87
C GLN A 223 15.52 22.79 10.97
N ARG A 224 16.22 22.42 9.89
CA ARG A 224 17.69 22.46 9.77
C ARG A 224 18.24 23.87 10.02
N LYS A 225 17.62 24.90 9.43
CA LYS A 225 18.05 26.29 9.62
C LYS A 225 17.95 26.77 11.08
N VAL A 226 16.98 26.25 11.83
CA VAL A 226 16.67 26.72 13.19
C VAL A 226 17.42 25.91 14.26
N LEU A 227 17.56 24.60 14.06
CA LEU A 227 18.11 23.68 15.05
C LEU A 227 19.53 23.20 14.73
N GLY A 228 19.94 23.30 13.46
CA GLY A 228 21.18 22.72 12.95
C GLY A 228 21.00 21.29 12.43
N GLU A 229 21.97 20.84 11.62
CA GLU A 229 21.91 19.56 10.88
C GLU A 229 21.92 18.31 11.76
N THR A 230 22.45 18.39 12.98
CA THR A 230 22.68 17.23 13.85
C THR A 230 21.66 17.10 14.98
N ASP A 231 20.65 17.97 15.05
CA ASP A 231 19.61 17.88 16.08
C ASP A 231 18.74 16.62 15.86
N PRO A 232 18.44 15.80 16.88
CA PRO A 232 17.60 14.61 16.74
C PRO A 232 16.26 14.85 16.03
N ARG A 233 15.65 16.02 16.22
CA ARG A 233 14.36 16.34 15.56
C ARG A 233 14.49 16.45 14.04
N VAL A 234 15.68 16.83 13.54
CA VAL A 234 15.97 16.79 12.10
C VAL A 234 16.02 15.36 11.60
N GLY A 235 16.55 14.42 12.40
CA GLY A 235 16.50 12.99 12.11
C GLY A 235 15.05 12.47 12.00
N GLU A 236 14.18 12.85 12.93
CA GLU A 236 12.75 12.51 12.86
C GLU A 236 12.10 13.01 11.57
N THR A 237 12.35 14.27 11.19
CA THR A 237 11.80 14.84 9.94
C THR A 237 12.40 14.19 8.69
N CYS A 238 13.69 13.82 8.71
CA CYS A 238 14.29 13.04 7.62
C CYS A 238 13.57 11.71 7.42
N ARG A 239 13.14 11.04 8.51
CA ARG A 239 12.34 9.82 8.44
C ARG A 239 10.97 10.05 7.79
N TYR A 240 10.28 11.16 8.06
CA TYR A 240 9.04 11.52 7.36
C TYR A 240 9.24 11.72 5.85
N VAL A 241 10.31 12.42 5.46
CA VAL A 241 10.65 12.59 4.04
C VAL A 241 10.97 11.22 3.42
N ALA A 242 11.72 10.36 4.11
CA ALA A 242 12.01 9.01 3.65
C ALA A 242 10.74 8.16 3.45
N GLU A 243 9.80 8.22 4.39
CA GLU A 243 8.53 7.50 4.30
C GLU A 243 7.67 7.99 3.12
N ALA A 244 7.62 9.30 2.88
CA ALA A 244 6.90 9.87 1.74
C ALA A 244 7.53 9.46 0.39
N ASN A 245 8.87 9.46 0.30
CA ASN A 245 9.59 8.96 -0.87
C ASN A 245 9.37 7.45 -1.07
N PHE A 246 9.35 6.68 0.02
CA PHE A 246 9.07 5.24 -0.02
C PHE A 246 7.66 4.95 -0.54
N GLN A 247 6.64 5.68 -0.06
CA GLN A 247 5.28 5.58 -0.59
C GLN A 247 5.19 5.97 -2.07
N ALA A 248 6.03 6.91 -2.52
CA ALA A 248 6.14 7.31 -3.93
C ALA A 248 7.01 6.36 -4.78
N LEU A 249 7.48 5.24 -4.20
CA LEU A 249 8.36 4.26 -4.85
C LEU A 249 9.70 4.86 -5.31
N GLN A 250 10.12 5.98 -4.70
CA GLN A 250 11.41 6.62 -4.93
C GLN A 250 12.46 6.04 -3.98
N PHE A 251 12.79 4.76 -4.17
CA PHE A 251 13.58 3.97 -3.22
C PHE A 251 14.98 4.56 -2.95
N GLU A 252 15.66 5.08 -3.96
CA GLU A 252 17.00 5.68 -3.81
C GLU A 252 16.99 6.91 -2.88
N GLU A 253 16.00 7.79 -3.04
CA GLU A 253 15.86 8.97 -2.18
C GLU A 253 15.37 8.59 -0.79
N ALA A 254 14.44 7.62 -0.70
CA ALA A 254 13.97 7.08 0.57
C ALA A 254 15.12 6.50 1.40
N GLU A 255 15.99 5.69 0.77
CA GLU A 255 17.18 5.11 1.39
C GLU A 255 18.14 6.22 1.87
N ARG A 256 18.43 7.21 1.01
CA ARG A 256 19.30 8.34 1.37
C ARG A 256 18.78 9.10 2.59
N MET A 257 17.50 9.46 2.59
CA MET A 257 16.88 10.22 3.67
C MET A 257 16.79 9.40 4.96
N CYS A 258 16.51 8.10 4.86
CA CYS A 258 16.51 7.19 6.02
C CYS A 258 17.91 7.01 6.60
N GLN A 259 18.94 6.95 5.75
CA GLN A 259 20.33 6.86 6.19
C GLN A 259 20.76 8.12 6.96
N ILE A 260 20.39 9.32 6.49
CA ILE A 260 20.63 10.57 7.21
C ILE A 260 19.94 10.55 8.59
N ALA A 261 18.68 10.11 8.66
CA ALA A 261 17.97 9.98 9.93
C ALA A 261 18.72 9.05 10.91
N LEU A 262 19.14 7.88 10.40
CA LEU A 262 19.86 6.88 11.17
C LEU A 262 21.19 7.40 11.72
N ASP A 263 21.95 8.15 10.90
CA ASP A 263 23.24 8.72 11.31
C ASP A 263 23.07 9.80 12.39
N ILE A 264 22.04 10.65 12.27
CA ILE A 264 21.71 11.66 13.29
C ILE A 264 21.31 10.99 14.60
N HIS A 265 20.38 10.03 14.57
CA HIS A 265 19.92 9.38 15.81
C HIS A 265 21.00 8.50 16.44
N ARG A 266 21.88 7.86 15.65
CA ARG A 266 23.02 7.11 16.18
C ARG A 266 24.05 8.01 16.83
N ALA A 267 24.31 9.20 16.28
CA ALA A 267 25.27 10.15 16.86
C ALA A 267 24.77 10.77 18.18
N ASN A 268 23.46 10.91 18.35
CA ASN A 268 22.85 11.56 19.50
C ASN A 268 22.27 10.60 20.55
N GLY A 269 22.04 9.34 20.19
CA GLY A 269 21.38 8.34 21.02
C GLY A 269 22.34 7.43 21.79
N SER A 270 21.82 6.77 22.82
CA SER A 270 22.47 5.58 23.37
C SER A 270 22.33 4.40 22.40
N PRO A 271 23.25 3.42 22.42
CA PRO A 271 23.02 2.15 21.75
C PRO A 271 21.65 1.59 22.15
N SER A 272 20.83 1.20 21.16
CA SER A 272 19.44 0.75 21.34
C SER A 272 18.40 1.85 21.63
N SER A 273 18.56 3.06 21.09
CA SER A 273 17.50 4.07 21.12
C SER A 273 16.27 3.62 20.31
N LEU A 274 15.08 4.07 20.71
CA LEU A 274 13.83 3.75 19.99
C LEU A 274 13.77 4.48 18.66
N GLU A 275 14.41 5.64 18.57
CA GLU A 275 14.54 6.44 17.35
C GLU A 275 15.40 5.71 16.31
N GLU A 276 16.56 5.15 16.71
CA GLU A 276 17.38 4.30 15.83
C GLU A 276 16.60 3.05 15.40
N ALA A 277 15.83 2.44 16.30
CA ALA A 277 15.01 1.28 15.97
C ALA A 277 13.93 1.61 14.93
N ALA A 278 13.31 2.79 15.03
CA ALA A 278 12.31 3.25 14.06
C ALA A 278 12.93 3.50 12.68
N ASP A 279 14.11 4.13 12.61
CA ASP A 279 14.84 4.33 11.35
C ASP A 279 15.24 3.00 10.72
N ARG A 280 15.80 2.08 11.50
CA ARG A 280 16.18 0.75 11.01
C ARG A 280 14.98 -0.03 10.52
N ARG A 281 13.83 0.06 11.19
CA ARG A 281 12.60 -0.57 10.71
C ARG A 281 12.20 -0.03 9.34
N LEU A 282 12.26 1.29 9.14
CA LEU A 282 11.94 1.90 7.84
C LEU A 282 12.96 1.52 6.77
N MET A 283 14.27 1.56 7.08
CA MET A 283 15.33 1.12 6.17
C MET A 283 15.11 -0.33 5.74
N GLY A 284 14.76 -1.21 6.69
CA GLY A 284 14.45 -2.60 6.40
C GLY A 284 13.29 -2.77 5.41
N LEU A 285 12.22 -1.99 5.56
CA LEU A 285 11.08 -1.99 4.64
C LEU A 285 11.46 -1.44 3.24
N ILE A 286 12.26 -0.39 3.18
CA ILE A 286 12.76 0.18 1.92
C ILE A 286 13.62 -0.87 1.19
N CYS A 287 14.59 -1.46 1.87
CA CYS A 287 15.45 -2.50 1.31
C CYS A 287 14.65 -3.72 0.84
N GLU A 288 13.63 -4.15 1.58
CA GLU A 288 12.78 -5.29 1.17
C GLU A 288 12.03 -4.98 -0.14
N ALA A 289 11.44 -3.79 -0.24
CA ALA A 289 10.72 -3.36 -1.45
C ALA A 289 11.65 -3.18 -2.67
N ASP A 290 12.89 -2.75 -2.43
CA ASP A 290 13.94 -2.60 -3.46
C ASP A 290 14.61 -3.95 -3.83
N GLY A 291 14.22 -5.05 -3.18
CA GLY A 291 14.77 -6.40 -3.44
C GLY A 291 16.11 -6.70 -2.75
N LYS A 292 16.60 -5.81 -1.88
CA LYS A 292 17.81 -5.97 -1.06
C LYS A 292 17.52 -6.76 0.22
N HIS A 293 17.05 -8.00 0.08
CA HIS A 293 16.52 -8.81 1.19
C HIS A 293 17.52 -9.09 2.33
N GLU A 294 18.80 -9.30 2.04
CA GLU A 294 19.85 -9.51 3.07
C GLU A 294 20.02 -8.27 3.95
N ALA A 295 20.12 -7.08 3.32
CA ALA A 295 20.23 -5.81 4.05
C ALA A 295 18.95 -5.51 4.83
N ALA A 296 17.78 -5.79 4.25
CA ALA A 296 16.50 -5.67 4.92
C ALA A 296 16.48 -6.48 6.23
N LEU A 297 16.92 -7.73 6.17
CA LEU A 297 16.98 -8.62 7.32
C LEU A 297 17.90 -8.07 8.43
N GLU A 298 19.09 -7.58 8.07
CA GLU A 298 20.03 -6.99 9.04
C GLU A 298 19.38 -5.82 9.79
N HIS A 299 18.79 -4.88 9.05
CA HIS A 299 18.14 -3.70 9.64
C HIS A 299 16.95 -4.09 10.53
N LEU A 300 16.09 -5.00 10.08
CA LEU A 300 14.92 -5.44 10.84
C LEU A 300 15.30 -6.21 12.13
N VAL A 301 16.32 -7.06 12.08
CA VAL A 301 16.82 -7.77 13.27
C VAL A 301 17.39 -6.79 14.29
N LEU A 302 18.18 -5.81 13.86
CA LEU A 302 18.74 -4.78 14.74
C LEU A 302 17.64 -3.89 15.34
N ALA A 303 16.62 -3.53 14.56
CA ALA A 303 15.43 -2.84 15.06
C ALA A 303 14.70 -3.67 16.14
N SER A 304 14.47 -4.95 15.86
CA SER A 304 13.82 -5.89 16.79
C SER A 304 14.60 -6.00 18.11
N MET A 305 15.92 -6.16 18.06
CA MET A 305 16.78 -6.20 19.26
C MET A 305 16.67 -4.94 20.11
N ALA A 306 16.71 -3.75 19.49
CA ALA A 306 16.56 -2.48 20.19
C ALA A 306 15.17 -2.32 20.81
N MET A 307 14.10 -2.73 20.12
CA MET A 307 12.73 -2.68 20.65
C MET A 307 12.52 -3.65 21.81
N VAL A 308 13.11 -4.86 21.76
CA VAL A 308 13.09 -5.82 22.88
C VAL A 308 13.78 -5.23 24.11
N ALA A 309 14.94 -4.59 23.95
CA ALA A 309 15.66 -3.95 25.05
C ALA A 309 14.85 -2.85 25.75
N ASN A 310 13.92 -2.22 25.02
CA ASN A 310 13.00 -1.19 25.52
C ASN A 310 11.61 -1.72 25.93
N GLY A 311 11.42 -3.04 25.97
CA GLY A 311 10.15 -3.66 26.39
C GLY A 311 8.97 -3.44 25.45
N GLN A 312 9.21 -3.13 24.17
CA GLN A 312 8.17 -2.87 23.17
C GLN A 312 7.67 -4.18 22.51
N GLU A 313 7.19 -5.14 23.31
CA GLU A 313 6.86 -6.50 22.82
C GLU A 313 5.89 -6.51 21.62
N VAL A 314 4.86 -5.65 21.63
CA VAL A 314 3.88 -5.59 20.53
C VAL A 314 4.49 -5.03 19.24
N GLU A 315 5.38 -4.03 19.32
CA GLU A 315 6.07 -3.50 18.14
C GLU A 315 7.06 -4.51 17.58
N VAL A 316 7.74 -5.27 18.46
CA VAL A 316 8.60 -6.39 18.07
C VAL A 316 7.82 -7.42 17.26
N ALA A 317 6.58 -7.72 17.61
CA ALA A 317 5.76 -8.66 16.85
C ALA A 317 5.43 -8.16 15.44
N PHE A 318 5.22 -6.86 15.24
CA PHE A 318 5.09 -6.29 13.89
C PHE A 318 6.40 -6.39 13.10
N VAL A 319 7.54 -6.13 13.74
CA VAL A 319 8.86 -6.31 13.10
C VAL A 319 9.14 -7.78 12.79
N ASP A 320 8.75 -8.72 13.66
CA ASP A 320 8.88 -10.16 13.43
C ASP A 320 8.06 -10.62 12.21
N CYS A 321 6.89 -10.01 11.93
CA CYS A 321 6.17 -10.24 10.68
C CYS A 321 7.00 -9.82 9.45
N ASN A 322 7.61 -8.63 9.49
CA ASN A 322 8.44 -8.15 8.38
C ASN A 322 9.69 -9.03 8.20
N ILE A 323 10.31 -9.47 9.30
CA ILE A 323 11.42 -10.44 9.27
C ILE A 323 10.96 -11.75 8.60
N GLY A 324 9.75 -12.22 8.93
CA GLY A 324 9.15 -13.39 8.30
C GLY A 324 8.95 -13.22 6.80
N ASP A 325 8.49 -12.04 6.36
CA ASP A 325 8.33 -11.71 4.94
C ASP A 325 9.68 -11.70 4.22
N THR A 326 10.71 -11.09 4.80
CA THR A 326 12.06 -11.08 4.23
C THR A 326 12.64 -12.50 4.15
N TYR A 327 12.43 -13.35 5.16
CA TYR A 327 12.82 -14.76 5.08
C TYR A 327 12.06 -15.50 3.97
N LEU A 328 10.78 -15.20 3.77
CA LEU A 328 9.98 -15.77 2.69
C LEU A 328 10.54 -15.37 1.31
N SER A 329 10.91 -14.10 1.12
CA SER A 329 11.57 -13.61 -0.11
C SER A 329 12.93 -14.28 -0.36
N LEU A 330 13.67 -14.59 0.71
CA LEU A 330 14.92 -15.36 0.66
C LEU A 330 14.71 -16.88 0.51
N ALA A 331 13.47 -17.36 0.39
CA ALA A 331 13.10 -18.78 0.38
C ALA A 331 13.55 -19.57 1.63
N ARG A 332 13.74 -18.90 2.76
CA ARG A 332 14.10 -19.47 4.08
C ARG A 332 12.83 -19.75 4.89
N TYR A 333 12.09 -20.77 4.44
CA TYR A 333 10.72 -21.00 4.90
C TYR A 333 10.60 -21.38 6.39
N ASP A 334 11.56 -22.13 6.94
CA ASP A 334 11.51 -22.55 8.34
C ASP A 334 11.71 -21.35 9.29
N GLU A 335 12.65 -20.45 8.95
CA GLU A 335 12.86 -19.21 9.70
C GLU A 335 11.68 -18.24 9.56
N ALA A 336 11.06 -18.17 8.38
CA ALA A 336 9.85 -17.38 8.17
C ALA A 336 8.69 -17.88 9.05
N ILE A 337 8.44 -19.19 9.08
CA ILE A 337 7.42 -19.81 9.96
C ILE A 337 7.72 -19.48 11.41
N PHE A 338 8.98 -19.59 11.84
CA PHE A 338 9.38 -19.29 13.22
C PHE A 338 9.10 -17.82 13.59
N ALA A 339 9.45 -16.88 12.71
CA ALA A 339 9.21 -15.45 12.91
C ALA A 339 7.71 -15.14 13.01
N TYR A 340 6.88 -15.69 12.10
CA TYR A 340 5.44 -15.53 12.16
C TYR A 340 4.82 -16.15 13.42
N GLN A 341 5.29 -17.32 13.87
CA GLN A 341 4.79 -17.94 15.10
C GLN A 341 5.14 -17.12 16.35
N ARG A 342 6.31 -16.47 16.38
CA ARG A 342 6.66 -15.52 17.45
C ARG A 342 5.69 -14.33 17.48
N ALA A 343 5.46 -13.70 16.32
CA ALA A 343 4.51 -12.59 16.20
C ALA A 343 3.09 -13.02 16.62
N LEU A 344 2.63 -14.18 16.13
CA LEU A 344 1.32 -14.74 16.45
C LEU A 344 1.11 -14.91 17.95
N LYS A 345 2.11 -15.46 18.66
CA LYS A 345 2.05 -15.67 20.11
C LYS A 345 1.90 -14.34 20.84
N VAL A 346 2.69 -13.34 20.49
CA VAL A 346 2.65 -12.02 21.14
C VAL A 346 1.31 -11.33 20.88
N PHE A 347 0.81 -11.33 19.63
CA PHE A 347 -0.49 -10.74 19.31
C PHE A 347 -1.65 -11.43 20.02
N LYS A 348 -1.66 -12.76 20.09
CA LYS A 348 -2.71 -13.48 20.85
C LYS A 348 -2.72 -13.09 22.34
N ILE A 349 -1.55 -12.93 22.95
CA ILE A 349 -1.43 -12.55 24.38
C ILE A 349 -1.88 -11.10 24.62
N HIS A 350 -1.40 -10.16 23.80
CA HIS A 350 -1.55 -8.72 24.09
C HIS A 350 -2.77 -8.08 23.45
N LYS A 351 -3.22 -8.60 22.31
CA LYS A 351 -4.34 -8.06 21.52
C LYS A 351 -5.58 -8.96 21.56
N GLY A 352 -5.43 -10.24 21.89
CA GLY A 352 -6.49 -11.23 21.91
C GLY A 352 -6.61 -12.02 20.61
N GLU A 353 -7.24 -13.19 20.67
CA GLU A 353 -7.27 -14.16 19.57
C GLU A 353 -8.07 -13.70 18.34
N ASN A 354 -9.08 -12.84 18.55
CA ASN A 354 -9.96 -12.32 17.49
C ASN A 354 -9.50 -10.97 16.93
N HIS A 355 -8.28 -10.52 17.25
CA HIS A 355 -7.78 -9.23 16.76
C HIS A 355 -7.32 -9.36 15.30
N PRO A 356 -7.58 -8.37 14.41
CA PRO A 356 -7.14 -8.38 13.01
C PRO A 356 -5.65 -8.68 12.79
N ALA A 357 -4.75 -8.15 13.61
CA ALA A 357 -3.32 -8.51 13.63
C ALA A 357 -3.02 -10.02 13.81
N VAL A 358 -3.88 -10.80 14.48
CA VAL A 358 -3.77 -12.27 14.51
C VAL A 358 -4.18 -12.84 13.15
N GLY A 359 -5.27 -12.33 12.58
CA GLY A 359 -5.73 -12.68 11.23
C GLY A 359 -4.67 -12.41 10.16
N SER A 360 -3.97 -11.27 10.22
CA SER A 360 -2.93 -10.95 9.26
C SER A 360 -1.74 -11.90 9.33
N VAL A 361 -1.37 -12.39 10.53
CA VAL A 361 -0.34 -13.41 10.66
C VAL A 361 -0.81 -14.76 10.10
N PHE A 362 -2.09 -15.13 10.28
CA PHE A 362 -2.65 -16.32 9.64
C PHE A 362 -2.64 -16.21 8.11
N VAL A 363 -2.96 -15.04 7.55
CA VAL A 363 -2.84 -14.76 6.11
C VAL A 363 -1.40 -14.97 5.62
N ARG A 364 -0.40 -14.46 6.34
CA ARG A 364 1.02 -14.65 5.98
C ARG A 364 1.46 -16.12 6.03
N LEU A 365 1.04 -16.85 7.07
CA LEU A 365 1.28 -18.29 7.16
C LEU A 365 0.60 -19.05 6.02
N ALA A 366 -0.63 -18.68 5.66
CA ALA A 366 -1.33 -19.25 4.52
C ALA A 366 -0.56 -18.97 3.20
N ASP A 367 -0.19 -17.73 2.89
CA ASP A 367 0.58 -17.42 1.68
C ASP A 367 1.89 -18.25 1.60
N LEU A 368 2.64 -18.34 2.70
CA LEU A 368 3.84 -19.18 2.78
C LEU A 368 3.55 -20.65 2.45
N TYR A 369 2.49 -21.23 3.02
CA TYR A 369 2.12 -22.61 2.75
C TYR A 369 1.59 -22.82 1.33
N SER A 370 0.91 -21.83 0.74
CA SER A 370 0.51 -21.86 -0.67
C SER A 370 1.73 -21.91 -1.60
N ARG A 371 2.72 -21.04 -1.37
CA ARG A 371 3.99 -20.99 -2.16
C ARG A 371 4.82 -22.27 -2.04
N THR A 372 4.74 -22.96 -0.90
CA THR A 372 5.43 -24.25 -0.68
C THR A 372 4.60 -25.47 -1.11
N TRP A 373 3.48 -25.26 -1.81
CA TRP A 373 2.56 -26.29 -2.31
C TRP A 373 1.93 -27.17 -1.21
N LYS A 374 1.91 -26.67 0.03
CA LYS A 374 1.24 -27.29 1.18
C LYS A 374 -0.19 -26.76 1.29
N ILE A 375 -1.00 -27.11 0.30
CA ILE A 375 -2.34 -26.55 0.09
C ILE A 375 -3.28 -26.79 1.28
N ARG A 376 -3.18 -27.95 1.95
CA ARG A 376 -4.05 -28.27 3.10
C ARG A 376 -3.78 -27.34 4.28
N GLU A 377 -2.52 -27.17 4.64
CA GLU A 377 -2.07 -26.29 5.71
C GLU A 377 -2.44 -24.84 5.40
N SER A 378 -2.22 -24.42 4.15
CA SER A 378 -2.60 -23.08 3.72
C SER A 378 -4.09 -22.83 3.87
N LYS A 379 -4.94 -23.78 3.46
CA LYS A 379 -6.40 -23.65 3.60
C LYS A 379 -6.84 -23.56 5.06
N LEU A 380 -6.23 -24.34 5.95
CA LEU A 380 -6.51 -24.26 7.39
C LEU A 380 -6.23 -22.86 7.93
N TYR A 381 -5.10 -22.24 7.55
CA TYR A 381 -4.78 -20.88 7.98
C TYR A 381 -5.71 -19.83 7.34
N CYS A 382 -6.13 -20.01 6.08
CA CYS A 382 -7.19 -19.17 5.49
C CYS A 382 -8.49 -19.26 6.30
N GLU A 383 -8.92 -20.46 6.69
CA GLU A 383 -10.12 -20.67 7.50
C GLU A 383 -10.02 -20.00 8.88
N GLU A 384 -8.85 -20.07 9.55
CA GLU A 384 -8.61 -19.37 10.81
C GLU A 384 -8.64 -17.84 10.65
N ALA A 385 -8.07 -17.30 9.57
CA ALA A 385 -8.13 -15.88 9.26
C ALA A 385 -9.59 -15.43 8.99
N LEU A 386 -10.34 -16.21 8.22
CA LEU A 386 -11.74 -15.92 7.90
C LEU A 386 -12.64 -15.90 9.13
N LYS A 387 -12.42 -16.78 10.12
CA LYS A 387 -13.18 -16.74 11.39
C LYS A 387 -13.10 -15.36 12.08
N ILE A 388 -11.94 -14.72 11.99
CA ILE A 388 -11.69 -13.37 12.54
C ILE A 388 -12.39 -12.31 11.70
N TYR A 389 -12.21 -12.34 10.37
CA TYR A 389 -12.78 -11.33 9.49
C TYR A 389 -14.31 -11.44 9.30
N GLU A 390 -14.89 -12.62 9.47
CA GLU A 390 -16.35 -12.82 9.47
C GLU A 390 -17.01 -12.37 10.78
N ASN A 391 -16.23 -12.28 11.87
CA ASN A 391 -16.72 -11.88 13.19
C ASN A 391 -15.80 -10.81 13.80
N PRO A 392 -15.69 -9.62 13.18
CA PRO A 392 -14.78 -8.59 13.63
C PRO A 392 -15.18 -8.07 15.01
N MET A 393 -14.19 -7.84 15.88
CA MET A 393 -14.41 -7.26 17.18
C MET A 393 -14.89 -5.79 17.08
N PRO A 394 -15.66 -5.27 18.05
CA PRO A 394 -16.13 -3.88 18.02
C PRO A 394 -14.98 -2.88 17.91
N GLY A 395 -15.11 -1.92 17.00
CA GLY A 395 -14.12 -0.86 16.78
C GLY A 395 -13.07 -1.17 15.72
N VAL A 396 -13.09 -2.35 15.09
CA VAL A 396 -12.27 -2.62 13.90
C VAL A 396 -12.84 -1.83 12.71
N PRO A 397 -12.02 -1.05 12.00
CA PRO A 397 -12.45 -0.37 10.79
C PRO A 397 -12.96 -1.37 9.73
N PRO A 398 -14.10 -1.10 9.06
CA PRO A 398 -14.60 -1.96 8.00
C PRO A 398 -13.56 -2.25 6.90
N GLU A 399 -12.71 -1.27 6.60
CA GLU A 399 -11.65 -1.36 5.59
C GLU A 399 -10.60 -2.42 5.94
N GLU A 400 -10.26 -2.56 7.23
CA GLU A 400 -9.30 -3.57 7.70
C GLU A 400 -9.87 -4.99 7.50
N THR A 401 -11.18 -5.14 7.70
CA THR A 401 -11.89 -6.41 7.47
C THR A 401 -11.98 -6.73 5.98
N ALA A 402 -12.31 -5.73 5.14
CA ALA A 402 -12.34 -5.88 3.69
C ALA A 402 -10.96 -6.27 3.14
N ASN A 403 -9.89 -5.64 3.63
CA ASN A 403 -8.52 -5.98 3.25
C ASN A 403 -8.14 -7.42 3.66
N GLY A 404 -8.60 -7.87 4.83
CA GLY A 404 -8.50 -9.27 5.25
C GLY A 404 -9.10 -10.23 4.22
N PHE A 405 -10.32 -9.97 3.75
CA PHE A 405 -10.96 -10.78 2.71
C PHE A 405 -10.22 -10.76 1.37
N MET A 406 -9.71 -9.59 0.94
CA MET A 406 -8.91 -9.48 -0.29
C MET A 406 -7.60 -10.27 -0.21
N ASN A 407 -6.91 -10.24 0.93
CA ASN A 407 -5.67 -10.99 1.06
C ASN A 407 -5.93 -12.51 1.07
N VAL A 408 -7.00 -12.96 1.73
CA VAL A 408 -7.38 -14.38 1.71
C VAL A 408 -7.87 -14.80 0.31
N SER A 409 -8.56 -13.94 -0.44
CA SER A 409 -8.98 -14.26 -1.80
C SER A 409 -7.80 -14.43 -2.75
N ALA A 410 -6.76 -13.60 -2.66
CA ALA A 410 -5.54 -13.75 -3.44
C ALA A 410 -4.85 -15.11 -3.17
N ILE A 411 -4.90 -15.58 -1.92
CA ILE A 411 -4.37 -16.90 -1.56
C ILE A 411 -5.19 -18.02 -2.20
N TYR A 412 -6.53 -17.96 -2.13
CA TYR A 412 -7.38 -18.94 -2.82
C TYR A 412 -7.21 -18.91 -4.35
N GLU A 413 -7.00 -17.72 -4.92
CA GLU A 413 -6.66 -17.57 -6.35
C GLU A 413 -5.36 -18.29 -6.70
N SER A 414 -4.31 -18.15 -5.87
CA SER A 414 -3.04 -18.87 -6.05
C SER A 414 -3.17 -20.40 -5.96
N MET A 415 -4.19 -20.90 -5.26
CA MET A 415 -4.54 -22.33 -5.19
C MET A 415 -5.43 -22.79 -6.34
N ASN A 416 -5.81 -21.89 -7.26
CA ASN A 416 -6.77 -22.11 -8.33
C ASN A 416 -8.19 -22.47 -7.81
N GLU A 417 -8.57 -21.96 -6.64
CA GLU A 417 -9.92 -22.04 -6.06
C GLU A 417 -10.68 -20.74 -6.35
N LEU A 418 -10.92 -20.49 -7.64
CA LEU A 418 -11.40 -19.19 -8.15
C LEU A 418 -12.79 -18.83 -7.61
N GLU A 419 -13.69 -19.79 -7.43
CA GLU A 419 -15.03 -19.56 -6.92
C GLU A 419 -15.04 -19.09 -5.46
N GLU A 420 -14.18 -19.65 -4.60
CA GLU A 420 -14.05 -19.20 -3.21
C GLU A 420 -13.41 -17.82 -3.13
N ALA A 421 -12.36 -17.57 -3.92
CA ALA A 421 -11.76 -16.25 -4.03
C ALA A 421 -12.78 -15.20 -4.50
N LEU A 422 -13.62 -15.51 -5.50
CA LEU A 422 -14.71 -14.62 -5.94
C LEU A 422 -15.70 -14.33 -4.80
N LYS A 423 -16.14 -15.34 -4.03
CA LYS A 423 -17.05 -15.12 -2.88
C LYS A 423 -16.47 -14.14 -1.87
N LEU A 424 -15.18 -14.25 -1.58
CA LEU A 424 -14.49 -13.36 -0.64
C LEU A 424 -14.36 -11.94 -1.19
N LEU A 425 -14.06 -11.77 -2.47
CA LEU A 425 -14.05 -10.46 -3.12
C LEU A 425 -15.43 -9.78 -3.09
N HIS A 426 -16.53 -10.53 -3.27
CA HIS A 426 -17.88 -9.99 -3.10
C HIS A 426 -18.15 -9.52 -1.65
N LYS A 427 -17.66 -10.27 -0.64
CA LYS A 427 -17.77 -9.84 0.77
C LYS A 427 -17.00 -8.53 1.01
N ALA A 428 -15.77 -8.43 0.51
CA ALA A 428 -14.97 -7.20 0.58
C ALA A 428 -15.68 -6.02 -0.10
N LEU A 429 -16.21 -6.23 -1.31
CA LEU A 429 -16.95 -5.21 -2.06
C LEU A 429 -18.21 -4.74 -1.32
N THR A 430 -18.95 -5.66 -0.69
CA THR A 430 -20.14 -5.33 0.10
C THR A 430 -19.79 -4.41 1.27
N ILE A 431 -18.71 -4.70 1.98
CA ILE A 431 -18.25 -3.88 3.10
C ILE A 431 -17.80 -2.49 2.64
N LEU A 432 -17.08 -2.41 1.52
CA LEU A 432 -16.52 -1.15 1.02
C LEU A 432 -17.57 -0.26 0.34
N ASN A 433 -18.63 -0.82 -0.24
CA ASN A 433 -19.71 -0.03 -0.82
C ASN A 433 -20.44 0.84 0.21
N ASP A 434 -20.42 0.43 1.49
CA ASP A 434 -21.01 1.18 2.60
C ASP A 434 -20.07 2.31 3.11
N VAL A 435 -18.81 2.33 2.66
CA VAL A 435 -17.77 3.26 3.10
C VAL A 435 -17.44 4.26 1.98
N SER A 436 -17.64 5.56 2.23
CA SER A 436 -17.29 6.61 1.27
C SER A 436 -15.76 6.76 1.15
N GLY A 437 -15.28 6.98 -0.09
CA GLY A 437 -13.87 7.32 -0.36
C GLY A 437 -12.96 6.17 -0.84
N GLN A 438 -13.45 4.94 -0.89
CA GLN A 438 -12.66 3.75 -1.30
C GLN A 438 -12.83 3.37 -2.78
N ILE A 439 -13.09 4.35 -3.65
CA ILE A 439 -13.47 4.10 -5.06
C ILE A 439 -12.37 3.36 -5.83
N ASN A 440 -11.10 3.71 -5.61
CA ASN A 440 -9.98 3.05 -6.28
C ASN A 440 -9.81 1.59 -5.83
N THR A 441 -9.95 1.31 -4.53
CA THR A 441 -9.93 -0.05 -3.98
C THR A 441 -11.06 -0.89 -4.55
N ILE A 442 -12.27 -0.33 -4.61
CA ILE A 442 -13.44 -0.97 -5.21
C ILE A 442 -13.19 -1.31 -6.69
N ALA A 443 -12.62 -0.37 -7.45
CA ALA A 443 -12.27 -0.61 -8.85
C ALA A 443 -11.21 -1.72 -9.00
N GLY A 444 -10.25 -1.79 -8.08
CA GLY A 444 -9.27 -2.88 -8.00
C GLY A 444 -9.93 -4.26 -7.80
N ILE A 445 -10.86 -4.36 -6.85
CA ILE A 445 -11.63 -5.59 -6.59
C ILE A 445 -12.43 -6.00 -7.84
N GLU A 446 -13.16 -5.07 -8.45
CA GLU A 446 -13.96 -5.34 -9.65
C GLU A 446 -13.08 -5.78 -10.83
N ALA A 447 -11.89 -5.19 -10.99
CA ALA A 447 -10.93 -5.60 -12.01
C ALA A 447 -10.43 -7.04 -11.77
N GLN A 448 -10.06 -7.38 -10.54
CA GLN A 448 -9.63 -8.73 -10.17
C GLN A 448 -10.76 -9.75 -10.41
N MET A 449 -11.98 -9.44 -9.97
CA MET A 449 -13.15 -10.28 -10.24
C MET A 449 -13.38 -10.47 -11.75
N GLY A 450 -13.21 -9.41 -12.53
CA GLY A 450 -13.31 -9.44 -13.98
C GLY A 450 -12.33 -10.40 -14.64
N VAL A 451 -11.07 -10.39 -14.20
CA VAL A 451 -10.03 -11.34 -14.66
C VAL A 451 -10.40 -12.78 -14.28
N MET A 452 -10.86 -13.02 -13.05
CA MET A 452 -11.25 -14.35 -12.59
C MET A 452 -12.45 -14.90 -13.36
N TYR A 453 -13.47 -14.08 -13.64
CA TYR A 453 -14.59 -14.47 -14.49
C TYR A 453 -14.14 -14.79 -15.93
N PHE A 454 -13.13 -14.09 -16.45
CA PHE A 454 -12.55 -14.40 -17.76
C PHE A 454 -11.92 -15.80 -17.76
N VAL A 455 -11.15 -16.14 -16.73
CA VAL A 455 -10.52 -17.48 -16.58
C VAL A 455 -11.58 -18.58 -16.46
N LEU A 456 -12.68 -18.31 -15.75
CA LEU A 456 -13.85 -19.18 -15.66
C LEU A 456 -14.70 -19.22 -16.94
N LYS A 457 -14.29 -18.50 -18.00
CA LYS A 457 -15.00 -18.36 -19.29
C LYS A 457 -16.39 -17.74 -19.19
N ASN A 458 -16.66 -17.03 -18.10
CA ASN A 458 -17.85 -16.21 -17.95
C ASN A 458 -17.58 -14.80 -18.48
N TYR A 459 -17.45 -14.69 -19.81
CA TYR A 459 -17.00 -13.45 -20.46
C TYR A 459 -17.97 -12.27 -20.28
N THR A 460 -19.26 -12.53 -20.13
CA THR A 460 -20.26 -11.48 -19.87
C THR A 460 -20.04 -10.85 -18.49
N GLU A 461 -19.89 -11.65 -17.44
CA GLU A 461 -19.62 -11.12 -16.09
C GLU A 461 -18.23 -10.49 -15.99
N SER A 462 -17.25 -11.06 -16.70
CA SER A 462 -15.92 -10.45 -16.85
C SER A 462 -16.01 -9.02 -17.41
N TYR A 463 -16.69 -8.86 -18.55
CA TYR A 463 -16.89 -7.55 -19.18
C TYR A 463 -17.64 -6.59 -18.25
N ASN A 464 -18.71 -7.02 -17.59
CA ASN A 464 -19.49 -6.17 -16.68
C ASN A 464 -18.63 -5.67 -15.50
N CYS A 465 -17.86 -6.55 -14.87
CA CYS A 465 -16.97 -6.19 -13.76
C CYS A 465 -15.88 -5.22 -14.22
N LEU A 466 -15.22 -5.50 -15.34
CA LEU A 466 -14.17 -4.64 -15.89
C LEU A 466 -14.72 -3.27 -16.32
N LYS A 467 -15.91 -3.23 -16.91
CA LYS A 467 -16.60 -1.98 -17.26
C LYS A 467 -16.90 -1.11 -16.04
N ASN A 468 -17.34 -1.72 -14.94
CA ASN A 468 -17.56 -1.01 -13.68
C ASN A 468 -16.25 -0.45 -13.12
N ALA A 469 -15.17 -1.23 -13.13
CA ALA A 469 -13.84 -0.80 -12.70
C ALA A 469 -13.33 0.38 -13.54
N VAL A 470 -13.40 0.28 -14.88
CA VAL A 470 -13.02 1.34 -15.82
C VAL A 470 -13.81 2.61 -15.57
N SER A 471 -15.13 2.50 -15.35
CA SER A 471 -15.98 3.66 -15.09
C SER A 471 -15.57 4.41 -13.83
N LYS A 472 -15.23 3.68 -12.76
CA LYS A 472 -14.75 4.26 -11.50
C LYS A 472 -13.37 4.90 -11.65
N LEU A 473 -12.41 4.22 -12.29
CA LEU A 473 -11.07 4.75 -12.55
C LEU A 473 -11.09 6.00 -13.44
N ARG A 474 -12.01 6.06 -14.42
CA ARG A 474 -12.23 7.27 -15.22
C ARG A 474 -12.77 8.43 -14.39
N ALA A 475 -13.61 8.17 -13.39
CA ALA A 475 -14.18 9.20 -12.53
C ALA A 475 -13.18 9.76 -11.51
N THR A 476 -12.26 8.93 -11.00
CA THR A 476 -11.28 9.32 -9.96
C THR A 476 -9.97 9.90 -10.49
N GLY A 477 -9.83 10.04 -11.81
CA GLY A 477 -8.61 10.57 -12.42
C GLY A 477 -7.48 9.54 -12.59
N GLY A 478 -7.73 8.25 -12.30
CA GLY A 478 -6.79 7.14 -12.52
C GLY A 478 -6.46 6.83 -13.99
N LYS A 479 -6.81 7.73 -14.91
CA LYS A 479 -6.69 7.57 -16.37
C LYS A 479 -5.25 7.43 -16.87
N LYS A 480 -4.27 7.80 -16.05
CA LYS A 480 -2.85 7.81 -16.40
C LYS A 480 -2.03 6.80 -15.61
N SER A 481 -2.64 5.72 -15.12
CA SER A 481 -1.91 4.67 -14.42
C SER A 481 -1.70 3.47 -15.32
N ALA A 482 -0.53 2.83 -15.23
CA ALA A 482 -0.27 1.55 -15.91
C ALA A 482 -1.31 0.48 -15.53
N PHE A 483 -1.79 0.51 -14.28
CA PHE A 483 -2.91 -0.32 -13.82
C PHE A 483 -4.17 -0.09 -14.67
N PHE A 484 -4.58 1.16 -14.89
CA PHE A 484 -5.75 1.46 -15.72
C PHE A 484 -5.59 0.96 -17.17
N GLY A 485 -4.40 1.12 -17.75
CA GLY A 485 -4.08 0.56 -19.07
C GLY A 485 -4.21 -0.98 -19.10
N THR A 486 -3.78 -1.65 -18.03
CA THR A 486 -3.94 -3.11 -17.88
C THR A 486 -5.41 -3.52 -17.77
N VAL A 487 -6.22 -2.79 -17.00
CA VAL A 487 -7.67 -3.06 -16.88
C VAL A 487 -8.38 -2.88 -18.22
N LEU A 488 -8.02 -1.85 -19.00
CA LEU A 488 -8.56 -1.64 -20.35
C LEU A 488 -8.18 -2.80 -21.29
N ASN A 489 -6.94 -3.28 -21.24
CA ASN A 489 -6.50 -4.45 -22.00
C ASN A 489 -7.31 -5.70 -21.63
N GLN A 490 -7.53 -5.96 -20.34
CA GLN A 490 -8.38 -7.08 -19.90
C GLN A 490 -9.84 -6.93 -20.38
N MET A 491 -10.38 -5.72 -20.35
CA MET A 491 -11.73 -5.44 -20.85
C MET A 491 -11.82 -5.69 -22.37
N GLY A 492 -10.80 -5.27 -23.13
CA GLY A 492 -10.69 -5.53 -24.56
C GLY A 492 -10.64 -7.02 -24.88
N LEU A 493 -9.90 -7.82 -24.09
CA LEU A 493 -9.88 -9.28 -24.23
C LEU A 493 -11.27 -9.90 -24.01
N ALA A 494 -12.01 -9.43 -23.00
CA ALA A 494 -13.40 -9.86 -22.79
C ALA A 494 -14.29 -9.49 -24.00
N CYS A 495 -14.14 -8.29 -24.58
CA CYS A 495 -14.85 -7.88 -25.80
C CYS A 495 -14.54 -8.79 -27.00
N VAL A 496 -13.28 -9.21 -27.18
CA VAL A 496 -12.91 -10.15 -28.26
C VAL A 496 -13.66 -11.48 -28.11
N GLN A 497 -13.74 -12.03 -26.89
CA GLN A 497 -14.48 -13.26 -26.62
C GLN A 497 -15.99 -13.10 -26.79
N LEU A 498 -16.53 -11.89 -26.59
CA LEU A 498 -17.93 -11.54 -26.85
C LEU A 498 -18.20 -11.13 -28.30
N HIS A 499 -17.20 -11.20 -29.19
CA HIS A 499 -17.26 -10.79 -30.60
C HIS A 499 -17.56 -9.30 -30.83
N SER A 500 -17.35 -8.44 -29.83
CA SER A 500 -17.44 -6.98 -29.96
C SER A 500 -16.09 -6.39 -30.41
N LEU A 501 -15.64 -6.76 -31.60
CA LEU A 501 -14.28 -6.46 -32.09
C LEU A 501 -13.98 -4.95 -32.21
N ASN A 502 -14.95 -4.14 -32.64
CA ASN A 502 -14.75 -2.69 -32.75
C ASN A 502 -14.54 -2.01 -31.39
N GLU A 503 -15.27 -2.45 -30.36
CA GLU A 503 -15.07 -1.96 -29.00
C GLU A 503 -13.73 -2.44 -28.43
N ALA A 504 -13.36 -3.70 -28.68
CA ALA A 504 -12.06 -4.24 -28.31
C ALA A 504 -10.89 -3.41 -28.91
N ALA A 505 -10.97 -3.08 -30.20
CA ALA A 505 -9.96 -2.26 -30.87
C ALA A 505 -9.81 -0.89 -30.19
N ALA A 506 -10.91 -0.20 -29.90
CA ALA A 506 -10.88 1.10 -29.21
C ALA A 506 -10.28 1.00 -27.80
N LEU A 507 -10.63 -0.06 -27.04
CA LEU A 507 -10.07 -0.31 -25.72
C LEU A 507 -8.57 -0.59 -25.76
N PHE A 508 -8.10 -1.38 -26.74
CA PHE A 508 -6.68 -1.67 -26.92
C PHE A 508 -5.88 -0.46 -27.39
N GLU A 509 -6.44 0.40 -28.25
CA GLU A 509 -5.83 1.67 -28.66
C GLU A 509 -5.61 2.60 -27.45
N GLU A 510 -6.63 2.75 -26.60
CA GLU A 510 -6.54 3.55 -25.38
C GLU A 510 -5.53 2.95 -24.39
N ALA A 511 -5.60 1.64 -24.17
CA ALA A 511 -4.67 0.91 -23.30
C ALA A 511 -3.21 1.04 -23.77
N ARG A 512 -2.96 0.92 -25.08
CA ARG A 512 -1.64 1.13 -25.70
C ARG A 512 -1.12 2.52 -25.38
N ALA A 513 -1.90 3.56 -25.66
CA ALA A 513 -1.46 4.94 -25.43
C ALA A 513 -1.05 5.20 -23.98
N ILE A 514 -1.79 4.63 -23.02
CA ILE A 514 -1.48 4.76 -21.59
C ILE A 514 -0.22 3.96 -21.23
N LEU A 515 -0.15 2.68 -21.62
CA LEU A 515 0.98 1.81 -21.27
C LEU A 515 2.29 2.25 -21.94
N GLU A 516 2.24 2.79 -23.15
CA GLU A 516 3.39 3.40 -23.82
C GLU A 516 3.92 4.62 -23.05
N GLN A 517 3.03 5.46 -22.53
CA GLN A 517 3.39 6.63 -21.74
C GLN A 517 3.99 6.23 -20.38
N GLU A 518 3.36 5.29 -19.68
CA GLU A 518 3.71 4.96 -18.29
C GLU A 518 4.85 3.95 -18.18
N ASN A 519 4.85 2.89 -19.00
CA ASN A 519 5.84 1.81 -18.93
C ASN A 519 6.89 1.89 -20.05
N GLY A 520 6.65 2.71 -21.07
CA GLY A 520 7.47 2.78 -22.27
C GLY A 520 7.09 1.75 -23.34
N LEU A 521 7.62 1.98 -24.55
CA LEU A 521 7.32 1.19 -25.76
C LEU A 521 7.79 -0.28 -25.68
N TYR A 522 8.82 -0.56 -24.89
CA TYR A 522 9.48 -1.89 -24.82
C TYR A 522 8.98 -2.76 -23.67
N HIS A 523 8.04 -2.27 -22.87
CA HIS A 523 7.54 -3.02 -21.73
C HIS A 523 6.67 -4.19 -22.18
N THR A 524 6.74 -5.32 -21.49
CA THR A 524 6.05 -6.56 -21.87
C THR A 524 4.53 -6.36 -21.99
N GLU A 525 3.91 -5.64 -21.05
CA GLU A 525 2.47 -5.31 -21.13
C GLU A 525 2.12 -4.43 -22.33
N THR A 526 2.99 -3.46 -22.67
CA THR A 526 2.80 -2.58 -23.83
C THR A 526 2.86 -3.38 -25.12
N LEU A 527 3.83 -4.28 -25.25
CA LEU A 527 3.92 -5.18 -26.40
C LEU A 527 2.75 -6.17 -26.45
N GLY A 528 2.28 -6.65 -25.30
CA GLY A 528 1.12 -7.53 -25.19
C GLY A 528 -0.16 -6.87 -25.72
N VAL A 529 -0.44 -5.62 -25.33
CA VAL A 529 -1.61 -4.90 -25.83
C VAL A 529 -1.49 -4.59 -27.32
N CYS A 530 -0.30 -4.28 -27.84
CA CYS A 530 -0.07 -4.11 -29.27
C CYS A 530 -0.37 -5.40 -30.05
N GLY A 531 0.05 -6.57 -29.53
CA GLY A 531 -0.24 -7.86 -30.14
C GLY A 531 -1.74 -8.18 -30.16
N ASN A 532 -2.45 -7.83 -29.08
CA ASN A 532 -3.91 -7.95 -28.99
C ASN A 532 -4.62 -7.01 -29.99
N LEU A 533 -4.15 -5.77 -30.13
CA LEU A 533 -4.67 -4.80 -31.08
C LEU A 533 -4.48 -5.27 -32.52
N ALA A 534 -3.27 -5.73 -32.88
CA ALA A 534 -2.97 -6.25 -34.21
C ALA A 534 -3.87 -7.44 -34.57
N GLY A 535 -4.05 -8.38 -33.63
CA GLY A 535 -4.96 -9.50 -33.84
C GLY A 535 -6.43 -9.10 -33.98
N THR A 536 -6.83 -8.02 -33.30
CA THR A 536 -8.19 -7.50 -33.40
C THR A 536 -8.40 -6.80 -34.74
N TYR A 537 -7.43 -6.02 -35.23
CA TYR A 537 -7.50 -5.41 -36.56
C TYR A 537 -7.51 -6.45 -37.67
N ASP A 538 -6.70 -7.50 -37.56
CA ASP A 538 -6.74 -8.65 -38.46
C ASP A 538 -8.16 -9.26 -38.51
N ALA A 539 -8.75 -9.55 -37.35
CA ALA A 539 -10.11 -10.09 -37.26
C ALA A 539 -11.21 -9.14 -37.81
N ILE A 540 -10.98 -7.82 -37.78
CA ILE A 540 -11.88 -6.81 -38.39
C ILE A 540 -11.65 -6.67 -39.90
N GLY A 541 -10.51 -7.14 -40.42
CA GLY A 541 -10.08 -6.96 -41.81
C GLY A 541 -9.29 -5.67 -42.08
N ARG A 542 -8.86 -4.96 -41.03
CA ARG A 542 -7.98 -3.78 -41.09
C ARG A 542 -6.51 -4.24 -41.20
N LEU A 543 -6.21 -5.00 -42.26
CA LEU A 543 -4.93 -5.71 -42.41
C LEU A 543 -3.71 -4.78 -42.44
N ASP A 544 -3.85 -3.59 -43.03
CA ASP A 544 -2.74 -2.63 -43.12
C ASP A 544 -2.26 -2.15 -41.76
N GLU A 545 -3.19 -1.87 -40.85
CA GLU A 545 -2.89 -1.42 -39.49
C GLU A 545 -2.39 -2.58 -38.62
N ALA A 546 -2.92 -3.79 -38.83
CA ALA A 546 -2.41 -5.01 -38.18
C ALA A 546 -0.94 -5.27 -38.55
N ILE A 547 -0.61 -5.16 -39.85
CA ILE A 547 0.75 -5.33 -40.37
C ILE A 547 1.68 -4.26 -39.79
N GLU A 548 1.28 -2.99 -39.79
CA GLU A 548 2.10 -1.90 -39.24
C GLU A 548 2.46 -2.13 -37.76
N ILE A 549 1.47 -2.52 -36.94
CA ILE A 549 1.71 -2.82 -35.52
C ILE A 549 2.65 -4.02 -35.36
N LEU A 550 2.43 -5.10 -36.11
CA LEU A 550 3.29 -6.29 -36.03
C LEU A 550 4.71 -6.03 -36.52
N GLU A 551 4.89 -5.23 -37.57
CA GLU A 551 6.23 -4.80 -38.01
C GLU A 551 6.96 -4.07 -36.88
N ASN A 552 6.28 -3.14 -36.19
CA ASN A 552 6.85 -2.45 -35.05
C ASN A 552 7.19 -3.41 -33.90
N ILE A 553 6.28 -4.32 -33.50
CA ILE A 553 6.54 -5.30 -32.43
C ILE A 553 7.77 -6.16 -32.76
N VAL A 554 7.86 -6.66 -34.00
CA VAL A 554 8.99 -7.50 -34.44
C VAL A 554 10.30 -6.73 -34.34
N VAL A 555 10.37 -5.48 -34.84
CA VAL A 555 11.58 -4.65 -34.75
C VAL A 555 11.99 -4.47 -33.28
N MET A 556 11.05 -4.08 -32.42
CA MET A 556 11.32 -3.79 -31.01
C MET A 556 11.79 -5.04 -30.24
N ARG A 557 11.22 -6.22 -30.54
CA ARG A 557 11.66 -7.49 -29.93
C ARG A 557 12.97 -8.00 -30.53
N GLU A 558 13.21 -7.81 -31.83
CA GLU A 558 14.49 -8.16 -32.47
C GLU A 558 15.66 -7.38 -31.85
N GLU A 559 15.49 -6.08 -31.62
CA GLU A 559 16.52 -5.22 -31.00
C GLU A 559 16.86 -5.65 -29.57
N LYS A 560 15.86 -6.05 -28.78
CA LYS A 560 16.03 -6.37 -27.36
C LYS A 560 16.41 -7.82 -27.07
N LEU A 561 15.78 -8.77 -27.76
CA LEU A 561 15.90 -10.21 -27.49
C LEU A 561 16.77 -10.93 -28.51
N GLY A 562 17.12 -10.27 -29.61
CA GLY A 562 17.82 -10.88 -30.73
C GLY A 562 16.91 -11.69 -31.66
N THR A 563 17.42 -11.96 -32.86
CA THR A 563 16.65 -12.59 -33.94
C THR A 563 16.33 -14.07 -33.73
N ALA A 564 17.02 -14.72 -32.78
CA ALA A 564 16.87 -16.15 -32.46
C ALA A 564 15.88 -16.43 -31.32
N ASN A 565 15.27 -15.40 -30.73
CA ASN A 565 14.30 -15.58 -29.66
C ASN A 565 12.98 -16.21 -30.19
N PRO A 566 12.39 -17.22 -29.51
CA PRO A 566 11.14 -17.85 -29.94
C PRO A 566 9.99 -16.87 -30.15
N ASP A 567 9.81 -15.89 -29.25
CA ASP A 567 8.74 -14.91 -29.36
C ASP A 567 8.90 -14.05 -30.62
N VAL A 568 10.14 -13.70 -30.97
CA VAL A 568 10.44 -12.96 -32.21
C VAL A 568 10.11 -13.80 -33.43
N ALA A 569 10.37 -15.11 -33.38
CA ALA A 569 10.06 -16.02 -34.48
C ALA A 569 8.54 -16.19 -34.70
N ASP A 570 7.77 -16.25 -33.62
CA ASP A 570 6.31 -16.37 -33.69
C ASP A 570 5.66 -15.08 -34.23
N GLU A 571 6.09 -13.90 -33.77
CA GLU A 571 5.59 -12.62 -34.31
C GLU A 571 5.97 -12.42 -35.79
N LYS A 572 7.17 -12.84 -36.20
CA LYS A 572 7.57 -12.85 -37.62
C LYS A 572 6.69 -13.76 -38.45
N ARG A 573 6.37 -14.96 -37.97
CA ARG A 573 5.50 -15.89 -38.68
C ARG A 573 4.12 -15.28 -38.89
N ARG A 574 3.55 -14.67 -37.85
CA ARG A 574 2.26 -13.98 -37.92
C ARG A 574 2.29 -12.83 -38.93
N LEU A 575 3.36 -12.02 -38.92
CA LEU A 575 3.55 -10.96 -39.89
C LEU A 575 3.67 -11.50 -41.33
N GLU A 576 4.42 -12.58 -41.55
CA GLU A 576 4.59 -13.23 -42.85
C GLU A 576 3.26 -13.78 -43.41
N GLU A 577 2.42 -14.35 -42.55
CA GLU A 577 1.08 -14.82 -42.89
C GLU A 577 0.20 -13.67 -43.40
N LEU A 578 0.13 -12.55 -42.67
CA LEU A 578 -0.66 -11.38 -43.09
C LEU A 578 -0.11 -10.70 -44.35
N LEU A 579 1.22 -10.62 -44.50
CA LEU A 579 1.85 -10.09 -45.70
C LEU A 579 1.53 -10.96 -46.93
N LYS A 580 1.50 -12.29 -46.75
CA LYS A 580 1.13 -13.23 -47.82
C LYS A 580 -0.34 -13.08 -48.21
N GLU A 581 -1.23 -12.91 -47.24
CA GLU A 581 -2.67 -12.68 -47.50
C GLU A 581 -2.94 -11.37 -48.25
N THR A 582 -2.16 -10.33 -47.95
CA THR A 582 -2.28 -9.01 -48.60
C THR A 582 -1.46 -8.88 -49.89
N GLY A 583 -0.64 -9.87 -50.25
CA GLY A 583 0.26 -9.82 -51.40
C GLY A 583 1.40 -8.79 -51.26
N LYS A 584 1.70 -8.35 -50.04
CA LYS A 584 2.75 -7.38 -49.72
C LYS A 584 4.05 -8.10 -49.36
N VAL A 585 5.19 -7.44 -49.57
CA VAL A 585 6.51 -7.94 -49.16
C VAL A 585 7.02 -7.10 -48.00
N ARG A 586 7.55 -7.74 -46.96
CA ARG A 586 8.07 -7.06 -45.76
C ARG A 586 9.07 -5.98 -46.17
N ASN A 587 8.77 -4.73 -45.82
CA ASN A 587 9.65 -3.62 -46.14
C ASN A 587 10.67 -3.51 -45.00
N ARG A 588 11.84 -4.13 -45.14
CA ARG A 588 12.98 -3.89 -44.24
C ARG A 588 13.47 -2.46 -44.45
N LYS A 589 12.79 -1.47 -43.87
CA LYS A 589 13.43 -0.18 -43.60
C LYS A 589 14.47 -0.46 -42.52
N THR A 590 15.74 -0.51 -42.92
CA THR A 590 16.93 -0.58 -42.07
C THR A 590 17.02 0.66 -41.17
N LYS A 591 16.14 0.78 -40.17
CA LYS A 591 16.31 1.75 -39.07
C LYS A 591 17.44 1.32 -38.11
N SER A 592 17.85 0.06 -38.15
CA SER A 592 18.93 -0.47 -37.30
C SER A 592 20.34 0.04 -37.67
N LEU A 593 20.51 0.70 -38.83
CA LEU A 593 21.79 1.28 -39.26
C LEU A 593 21.84 2.80 -39.14
N GLU A 594 20.70 3.51 -39.19
CA GLU A 594 20.69 4.98 -39.02
C GLU A 594 21.03 5.39 -37.59
N ASN A 595 20.62 4.62 -36.57
CA ASN A 595 20.98 4.89 -35.17
C ASN A 595 22.44 4.53 -34.81
N LEU A 596 23.19 3.86 -35.70
CA LEU A 596 24.59 3.50 -35.44
C LEU A 596 25.59 4.57 -35.93
N PHE A 597 25.12 5.57 -36.70
CA PHE A 597 25.95 6.65 -37.25
C PHE A 597 25.59 8.05 -36.72
N ASP A 598 24.58 8.18 -35.85
CA ASP A 598 24.25 9.44 -35.16
C ASP A 598 25.02 9.67 -33.85
N HIS A 599 26.11 8.94 -33.63
CA HIS A 599 27.14 9.33 -32.66
C HIS A 599 28.30 10.03 -33.36
N ASP A 600 28.03 11.20 -33.90
CA ASP A 600 29.07 12.19 -34.22
C ASP A 600 28.51 13.61 -34.02
N TYR A 601 29.12 14.32 -33.05
CA TYR A 601 29.08 15.78 -32.80
C TYR A 601 27.83 16.44 -32.17
N ILE A 602 27.79 16.54 -30.83
CA ILE A 602 28.13 17.70 -29.95
C ILE A 602 27.60 17.45 -28.53
#